data_AF-A0A231P2S5-F1
#
_entry.id   AF-A0A231P2S5-F1
#
_cell.length_a   1.000
_cell.length_b   1.000
_cell.length_c   1.000
_cell.angle_alpha   90.00
_cell.angle_beta   90.00
_cell.angle_gamma   90.00
#
_symmetry.space_group_name_H-M   'P 1'
#
loop_
_entity.id
_entity.type
_entity.pdbx_description
1 polymer ?
#
loop_
_entity_poly.entity_id
_entity_poly.type
_entity_poly.pdbx_seq_one_letter_code
_entity_poly.pdbx_strand_id
1 'polypeptide(L)'
;MLDYRLFKKINDLFASGQHDKARHLLMEVQSRSIALRDELSMLKIRLKTLEDITYLAENLHVKDGFYWLTANDVRQGPFCPRCYESEGGLIRLERSQQGLHCPYCHAAYPGIRQEAEYQDGTTVRHARIIPFAR
;
A
#
# COMPACT_ATOMS: atom_id res chain seq x y z
N MET A 1 4.42 25.41 19.42
CA MET A 1 4.77 26.68 20.09
C MET A 1 6.27 27.04 20.02
N LEU A 2 7.15 26.22 19.43
CA LEU A 2 8.58 26.52 19.30
C LEU A 2 8.88 27.54 18.18
N ASP A 3 8.08 27.54 17.12
CA ASP A 3 8.30 28.39 15.93
C ASP A 3 8.13 29.89 16.20
N TYR A 4 7.14 30.28 17.02
CA TYR A 4 6.84 31.69 17.30
C TYR A 4 8.02 32.45 17.92
N ARG A 5 8.74 31.83 18.87
CA ARG A 5 9.89 32.46 19.54
C ARG A 5 11.09 32.62 18.59
N LEU A 6 11.29 31.65 17.71
CA LEU A 6 12.35 31.68 16.70
C LEU A 6 12.08 32.75 15.63
N PHE A 7 10.85 32.83 15.12
CA PHE A 7 10.46 33.88 14.18
C PHE A 7 10.48 35.27 14.82
N LYS A 8 10.11 35.42 16.09
CA LYS A 8 10.25 36.67 16.82
C LYS A 8 11.73 37.10 16.91
N LYS A 9 12.63 36.18 17.24
CA LYS A 9 14.08 36.45 17.29
C LYS A 9 14.64 36.86 15.93
N ILE A 10 14.20 36.22 14.85
CA ILE A 10 14.59 36.61 13.47
C ILE A 10 14.09 38.04 13.17
N ASN A 11 12.84 38.35 13.55
CA ASN A 11 12.27 39.68 13.34
C ASN A 11 12.99 40.77 14.17
N ASP A 12 13.37 40.46 15.41
CA ASP A 12 14.15 41.36 16.27
C ASP A 12 15.56 41.60 15.67
N LEU A 13 16.17 40.58 15.05
CA LEU A 13 17.45 40.71 14.34
C LEU A 13 17.32 41.62 13.10
N PHE A 14 16.21 41.53 12.36
CA PHE A 14 15.90 42.47 11.27
C PHE A 14 15.69 43.90 11.81
N ALA A 15 14.90 44.07 12.87
CA ALA A 15 14.64 45.37 13.47
C ALA A 15 15.91 46.05 14.03
N SER A 16 16.88 45.25 14.48
CA SER A 16 18.18 45.73 14.97
C SER A 16 19.23 45.99 13.87
N GLY A 17 18.88 45.86 12.58
CA GLY A 17 19.79 46.08 11.46
C GLY A 17 20.80 44.96 11.20
N GLN A 18 20.73 43.84 11.94
CA GLN A 18 21.64 42.69 11.80
C GLN A 18 21.14 41.73 10.71
N HIS A 19 21.01 42.24 9.48
CA HIS A 19 20.35 41.53 8.38
C HIS A 19 21.04 40.22 8.01
N ASP A 20 22.37 40.16 8.05
CA ASP A 20 23.13 38.95 7.73
C ASP A 20 22.85 37.82 8.73
N LYS A 21 22.83 38.13 10.04
CA LYS A 21 22.51 37.13 11.07
C LYS A 21 21.05 36.69 10.99
N ALA A 22 20.13 37.62 10.70
CA ALA A 22 18.72 37.31 10.50
C ALA A 22 18.54 36.36 9.31
N ARG A 23 19.24 36.62 8.19
CA ARG A 23 19.20 35.81 6.98
C ARG A 23 19.78 34.42 7.20
N HIS A 24 20.92 34.30 7.88
CA HIS A 24 21.51 33.00 8.21
C HIS A 24 20.56 32.15 9.08
N LEU A 25 20.00 32.75 10.13
CA LEU A 25 19.08 32.03 11.02
C LEU A 25 17.78 31.64 10.29
N LEU A 26 17.27 32.50 9.40
CA LEU A 26 16.12 32.17 8.57
C LEU A 26 16.40 31.00 7.62
N MET A 27 17.57 30.98 6.97
CA MET A 27 17.97 29.88 6.09
C MET A 27 18.12 28.56 6.85
N GLU A 28 18.67 28.59 8.07
CA GLU A 28 18.79 27.42 8.94
C GLU A 28 17.42 26.88 9.36
N VAL A 29 16.49 27.76 9.74
CA VAL A 29 15.12 27.37 10.10
C VAL A 29 14.38 26.81 8.88
N GLN A 30 14.55 27.42 7.71
CA GLN A 30 13.96 26.94 6.47
C GLN A 30 14.51 25.56 6.10
N SER A 31 15.83 25.37 6.11
CA SER A 31 16.45 24.08 5.77
C SER A 31 15.99 22.96 6.70
N ARG A 32 15.94 23.22 8.02
CA ARG A 32 15.43 22.27 9.00
C ARG A 32 13.95 21.97 8.79
N SER A 33 13.16 22.97 8.44
CA SER A 33 11.72 22.79 8.16
C SER A 33 11.48 21.95 6.91
N ILE A 34 12.31 22.12 5.87
CA ILE A 34 12.25 21.31 4.65
C ILE A 34 12.63 19.87 4.97
N ALA A 35 13.77 19.65 5.63
CA ALA A 35 14.23 18.31 6.01
C ALA A 35 13.18 17.56 6.85
N LEU A 36 12.59 18.23 7.84
CA LEU A 36 11.52 17.65 8.66
C LEU A 36 10.27 17.29 7.84
N ARG A 37 9.90 18.13 6.87
CA ARG A 37 8.76 17.84 5.97
C ARG A 37 9.06 16.65 5.07
N ASP A 38 10.29 16.53 4.59
CA ASP A 38 10.71 15.41 3.75
C ASP A 38 10.70 14.10 4.54
N GLU A 39 11.22 14.09 5.77
CA GLU A 39 11.13 12.94 6.69
C GLU A 39 9.68 12.56 6.97
N LEU A 40 8.82 13.55 7.26
CA LEU A 40 7.41 13.33 7.53
C LEU A 40 6.70 12.76 6.29
N SER A 41 7.05 13.22 5.09
CA SER A 41 6.55 12.68 3.83
C SER A 41 6.97 11.22 3.63
N MET A 42 8.25 10.90 3.84
CA MET A 42 8.78 9.55 3.76
C MET A 42 8.10 8.61 4.77
N LEU A 43 7.92 9.07 6.01
CA LEU A 43 7.23 8.31 7.06
C LEU A 43 5.77 8.04 6.69
N LYS A 44 5.06 9.03 6.15
CA LYS A 44 3.67 8.86 5.67
C LYS A 44 3.57 7.83 4.55
N ILE A 45 4.49 7.88 3.57
CA ILE A 45 4.54 6.89 2.49
C ILE A 45 4.76 5.50 3.08
N ARG A 46 5.71 5.37 4.01
CA ARG A 46 6.02 4.08 4.63
C ARG A 46 4.85 3.52 5.43
N LEU A 47 4.15 4.37 6.20
CA LEU A 47 2.95 4.00 6.93
C LEU A 47 1.86 3.52 5.96
N LYS A 48 1.62 4.28 4.89
CA LYS A 48 0.63 3.91 3.89
C LYS A 48 0.92 2.55 3.25
N THR A 49 2.18 2.27 2.92
CA THR A 49 2.60 0.95 2.40
C THR A 49 2.30 -0.18 3.40
N LEU A 50 2.56 0.04 4.70
CA LEU A 50 2.31 -0.97 5.73
C LEU A 50 0.81 -1.19 5.96
N GLU A 51 0.02 -0.12 5.96
CA GLU A 51 -1.45 -0.19 6.01
C GLU A 51 -2.00 -0.98 4.83
N ASP A 52 -1.50 -0.73 3.61
CA ASP A 52 -1.95 -1.42 2.40
C ASP A 52 -1.58 -2.92 2.43
N ILE A 53 -0.38 -3.27 2.92
CA ILE A 53 0.02 -4.67 3.13
C ILE A 53 -0.88 -5.36 4.17
N THR A 54 -1.16 -4.67 5.27
CA THR A 54 -1.99 -5.21 6.36
C THR A 54 -3.42 -5.42 5.88
N TYR A 55 -3.99 -4.43 5.18
CA TYR A 55 -5.29 -4.53 4.54
C TYR A 55 -5.35 -5.73 3.60
N LEU A 56 -4.32 -5.93 2.77
CA LEU A 56 -4.27 -7.10 1.89
C LEU A 56 -4.22 -8.42 2.68
N ALA A 57 -3.52 -8.46 3.82
CA ALA A 57 -3.37 -9.65 4.65
C ALA A 57 -4.70 -10.14 5.21
N GLU A 58 -5.48 -9.18 5.70
CA GLU A 58 -6.75 -9.43 6.39
C GLU A 58 -7.83 -9.81 5.39
N ASN A 59 -7.78 -9.26 4.18
CA ASN A 59 -8.85 -9.38 3.20
C ASN A 59 -8.58 -10.44 2.12
N LEU A 60 -7.38 -10.99 2.03
CA LEU A 60 -7.03 -12.03 1.07
C LEU A 60 -7.19 -13.42 1.67
N HIS A 61 -8.05 -14.22 1.04
CA HIS A 61 -8.42 -15.54 1.52
C HIS A 61 -8.27 -16.59 0.43
N VAL A 62 -7.95 -17.81 0.84
CA VAL A 62 -7.93 -18.96 -0.06
C VAL A 62 -9.23 -19.73 0.07
N LYS A 63 -9.92 -19.94 -1.06
CA LYS A 63 -11.13 -20.76 -1.16
C LYS A 63 -11.06 -21.64 -2.41
N ASP A 64 -11.22 -22.95 -2.22
CA ASP A 64 -11.17 -24.01 -3.24
C ASP A 64 -9.92 -23.97 -4.14
N GLY A 65 -8.77 -23.66 -3.54
CA GLY A 65 -7.48 -23.57 -4.25
C GLY A 65 -7.23 -22.26 -5.00
N PHE A 66 -8.16 -21.30 -4.90
CA PHE A 66 -8.03 -19.97 -5.50
C PHE A 66 -7.95 -18.88 -4.44
N TYR A 67 -7.29 -17.79 -4.80
CA TYR A 67 -7.24 -16.60 -3.95
C TYR A 67 -8.42 -15.68 -4.25
N TRP A 68 -8.97 -15.07 -3.20
CA TRP A 68 -10.11 -14.17 -3.24
C TRP A 68 -9.84 -12.97 -2.32
N LEU A 69 -10.11 -11.77 -2.81
CA LEU A 69 -9.96 -10.54 -2.04
C LEU A 69 -11.35 -10.02 -1.64
N THR A 70 -11.59 -9.79 -0.36
CA THR A 70 -12.83 -9.18 0.12
C THR A 70 -12.63 -7.68 0.28
N ALA A 71 -13.24 -6.86 -0.55
CA ALA A 71 -13.16 -5.40 -0.43
C ALA A 71 -14.57 -4.81 -0.35
N ASN A 72 -14.87 -4.05 0.71
CA ASN A 72 -16.18 -3.43 0.95
C ASN A 72 -17.34 -4.43 0.86
N ASP A 73 -17.20 -5.60 1.51
CA ASP A 73 -18.15 -6.72 1.46
C ASP A 73 -18.38 -7.34 0.07
N VAL A 74 -17.63 -6.91 -0.95
CA VAL A 74 -17.63 -7.49 -2.28
C VAL A 74 -16.43 -8.44 -2.41
N ARG A 75 -16.72 -9.71 -2.69
CA ARG A 75 -15.69 -10.69 -2.99
C ARG A 75 -15.21 -10.53 -4.44
N GLN A 76 -13.94 -10.21 -4.60
CA GLN A 76 -13.24 -10.09 -5.88
C GLN A 76 -12.37 -11.34 -6.11
N GLY A 77 -12.42 -11.89 -7.31
CA GLY A 77 -11.65 -13.07 -7.70
C GLY A 77 -12.33 -13.83 -8.85
N PRO A 78 -11.96 -15.09 -9.07
CA PRO A 78 -10.80 -15.78 -8.48
C PRO A 78 -9.46 -15.27 -9.04
N PHE A 79 -8.44 -15.20 -8.20
CA PHE A 79 -7.06 -14.85 -8.58
C PHE A 79 -6.20 -16.10 -8.82
N CYS A 80 -5.22 -15.98 -9.70
CA CYS A 80 -4.33 -17.07 -10.10
C CYS A 80 -3.39 -17.47 -8.95
N PRO A 81 -3.45 -18.72 -8.45
CA PRO A 81 -2.56 -19.18 -7.38
C PRO A 81 -1.10 -19.22 -7.82
N ARG A 82 -0.83 -19.62 -9.07
CA ARG A 82 0.55 -19.69 -9.59
C ARG A 82 1.24 -18.34 -9.60
N CYS A 83 0.60 -17.29 -10.10
CA CYS A 83 1.18 -15.93 -10.13
C CYS A 83 1.39 -15.38 -8.72
N TYR A 84 0.46 -15.70 -7.82
CA TYR A 84 0.57 -15.25 -6.45
C TYR A 84 1.74 -15.95 -5.73
N GLU A 85 1.88 -17.27 -5.88
CA GLU A 85 2.95 -18.04 -5.27
C GLU A 85 4.35 -17.76 -5.85
N SER A 86 4.44 -17.46 -7.16
CA SER A 86 5.73 -17.18 -7.81
C SER A 86 6.21 -15.75 -7.62
N GLU A 87 5.29 -14.78 -7.72
CA GLU A 87 5.63 -13.35 -7.85
C GLU A 87 4.87 -12.44 -6.88
N GLY A 88 3.95 -12.98 -6.07
CA GLY A 88 3.02 -12.20 -5.25
C GLY A 88 1.91 -11.52 -6.07
N GLY A 89 1.81 -11.82 -7.37
CA GLY A 89 0.88 -11.14 -8.28
C GLY A 89 -0.56 -11.62 -8.15
N LEU A 90 -1.48 -10.72 -7.82
CA LEU A 90 -2.93 -10.96 -7.81
C LEU A 90 -3.52 -10.77 -9.22
N ILE A 91 -3.29 -11.73 -10.09
CA ILE A 91 -3.82 -11.72 -11.47
C ILE A 91 -5.20 -12.38 -11.49
N ARG A 92 -6.22 -11.63 -11.91
CA ARG A 92 -7.58 -12.16 -12.03
C ARG A 92 -7.64 -13.21 -13.14
N LEU A 93 -8.28 -14.34 -12.86
CA LEU A 93 -8.53 -15.37 -13.85
C LEU A 93 -9.70 -14.98 -14.76
N GLU A 94 -9.53 -15.20 -16.05
CA GLU A 94 -10.55 -14.97 -17.06
C GLU A 94 -11.27 -16.28 -17.40
N ARG A 95 -12.54 -16.17 -17.78
CA ARG A 95 -13.35 -17.32 -18.17
C ARG A 95 -13.20 -17.61 -19.65
N SER A 96 -12.97 -18.87 -19.98
CA SER A 96 -13.01 -19.42 -21.33
C SER A 96 -14.01 -20.57 -21.40
N GLN A 97 -14.36 -21.02 -22.60
CA GLN A 97 -15.28 -22.15 -22.83
C GLN A 97 -14.82 -23.45 -22.13
N GLN A 98 -13.52 -23.56 -21.84
CA GLN A 98 -12.88 -24.75 -21.28
C GLN A 98 -12.60 -24.64 -19.76
N GLY A 99 -12.81 -23.48 -19.13
CA GLY A 99 -12.53 -23.25 -17.71
C GLY A 99 -11.98 -21.85 -17.41
N LEU A 100 -11.25 -21.72 -16.32
CA LEU A 100 -10.56 -20.48 -15.96
C LEU A 100 -9.16 -20.47 -16.55
N HIS A 101 -8.68 -19.32 -16.99
CA HIS A 101 -7.32 -19.15 -17.48
C HIS A 101 -6.69 -17.85 -16.99
N CYS A 102 -5.38 -17.86 -16.78
CA CYS A 102 -4.64 -16.67 -16.39
C CYS A 102 -4.11 -15.94 -17.64
N PRO A 103 -4.37 -14.64 -17.82
CA PRO A 103 -3.83 -13.89 -18.96
C PRO A 103 -2.31 -13.66 -18.87
N TYR A 104 -1.72 -13.77 -17.66
CA TYR A 104 -0.30 -13.51 -17.43
C TYR A 104 0.57 -14.77 -17.58
N CYS A 105 0.29 -15.82 -16.80
CA CYS A 105 1.09 -17.05 -16.83
C CYS A 105 0.51 -18.15 -17.74
N HIS A 106 -0.62 -17.87 -18.42
CA HIS A 106 -1.32 -18.80 -19.31
C HIS A 106 -1.73 -20.14 -18.66
N ALA A 107 -1.72 -20.23 -17.33
CA ALA A 107 -2.22 -21.39 -16.61
C ALA A 107 -3.72 -21.56 -16.86
N ALA A 108 -4.13 -22.76 -17.24
CA ALA A 108 -5.53 -23.14 -17.44
C ALA A 108 -5.99 -24.06 -16.30
N TYR A 109 -7.16 -23.77 -15.75
CA TYR A 109 -7.81 -24.50 -14.68
C TYR A 109 -9.15 -25.06 -15.21
N PRO A 110 -9.12 -26.28 -15.79
CA PRO A 110 -10.32 -26.92 -16.34
C PRO A 110 -11.26 -27.34 -15.21
N GLY A 111 -12.57 -27.28 -15.44
CA GLY A 111 -13.59 -27.82 -14.52
C GLY A 111 -14.23 -26.82 -13.55
N ILE A 112 -13.81 -25.55 -13.52
CA ILE A 112 -14.43 -24.53 -12.65
C ILE A 112 -15.40 -23.70 -13.50
N ARG A 113 -16.69 -24.04 -13.44
CA ARG A 113 -17.70 -23.48 -14.33
C ARG A 113 -18.60 -22.41 -13.69
N GLN A 114 -18.73 -22.36 -12.36
CA GLN A 114 -19.69 -21.44 -11.71
C GLN A 114 -19.17 -20.83 -10.41
N GLU A 115 -19.19 -19.50 -10.33
CA GLU A 115 -19.10 -18.73 -9.07
C GLU A 115 -20.28 -18.99 -8.11
N ALA A 116 -21.36 -19.62 -8.61
CA ALA A 116 -22.61 -19.84 -7.87
C ALA A 116 -22.56 -21.04 -6.89
N GLU A 117 -21.61 -21.96 -7.01
CA GLU A 117 -21.48 -23.12 -6.11
C GLU A 117 -20.64 -22.82 -4.85
N TYR A 118 -20.10 -21.61 -4.71
CA TYR A 118 -19.29 -21.20 -3.56
C TYR A 118 -20.14 -20.77 -2.36
N GLN A 119 -21.33 -21.37 -2.15
CA GLN A 119 -22.12 -21.15 -0.95
C GLN A 119 -21.53 -21.93 0.23
N ASP A 120 -21.07 -21.12 1.18
CA ASP A 120 -20.93 -21.31 2.63
C ASP A 120 -20.73 -22.74 3.18
N GLY A 121 -19.55 -22.99 3.75
CA GLY A 121 -19.34 -24.24 4.49
C GLY A 121 -17.90 -24.58 4.91
N THR A 122 -16.88 -23.89 4.40
CA THR A 122 -15.48 -24.27 4.68
C THR A 122 -14.65 -23.14 5.28
N THR A 123 -13.86 -23.51 6.27
CA THR A 123 -12.91 -22.67 7.02
C THR A 123 -12.09 -21.79 6.10
N VAL A 124 -12.33 -20.48 6.17
CA VAL A 124 -11.58 -19.47 5.44
C VAL A 124 -10.16 -19.42 6.00
N ARG A 125 -9.16 -19.79 5.19
CA ARG A 125 -7.75 -19.64 5.56
C ARG A 125 -7.23 -18.33 5.00
N HIS A 126 -6.62 -17.51 5.86
CA HIS A 126 -5.90 -16.31 5.43
C HIS A 126 -4.75 -16.69 4.51
N ALA A 127 -4.62 -15.97 3.40
CA ALA A 127 -3.53 -16.17 2.46
C ALA A 127 -2.20 -15.75 3.09
N ARG A 128 -1.11 -16.46 2.74
CA ARG A 128 0.24 -16.02 3.08
C ARG A 128 0.63 -14.89 2.14
N ILE A 129 0.79 -13.67 2.65
CA ILE A 129 1.37 -12.59 1.85
C ILE A 129 2.82 -12.91 1.54
N ILE A 130 3.09 -13.11 0.25
CA ILE A 130 4.45 -13.06 -0.25
C ILE A 130 4.79 -11.58 -0.40
N PRO A 131 5.80 -11.07 0.31
CA PRO A 131 6.19 -9.66 0.19
C PRO A 131 6.50 -9.37 -1.28
N PHE A 132 5.82 -8.37 -1.86
CA PHE A 132 6.15 -7.87 -3.19
C PHE A 132 7.65 -7.55 -3.22
N ALA A 133 8.38 -8.18 -4.15
CA ALA A 133 9.84 -8.11 -4.20
C ALA A 133 10.33 -6.64 -4.21
N ARG A 134 11.41 -6.40 -3.46
CA ARG A 134 12.11 -5.10 -3.38
C ARG A 134 12.77 -4.74 -4.70
#